data_AF-A0A7S0Z0M2-F1
#
_entry.id   AF-A0A7S0Z0M2-F1
#
_cell.length_a   1.000
_cell.length_b   1.000
_cell.length_c   1.000
_cell.angle_alpha   90.00
_cell.angle_beta   90.00
_cell.angle_gamma   90.00
#
_symmetry.space_group_name_H-M   'P 1'
#
loop_
_entity.id
_entity.type
_entity.pdbx_description
1 polymer ?
#
loop_
_entity_poly.entity_id
_entity_poly.type
_entity_poly.pdbx_seq_one_letter_code
_entity_poly.pdbx_strand_id
1 'polypeptide(L)'
;AAGGEFSFVATPMVHGIEPTDGLEHGGTQVTVRGSNFRGGMWCTFDGALAPASLLSPNLITCASPSHPPGRISVGVLSGGVSASSGATPFEYTPAFAITSLLPSLGVAGSALSVEVRGYGFAGASSPACKFGDVAAEGRVVSSSAVACALPA
;
A
#
# COMPACT_ATOMS: atom_id res chain seq x y z
N ALA A 1 18.14 -41.17 -22.65
CA ALA A 1 18.46 -39.77 -22.30
C ALA A 1 17.24 -38.93 -22.66
N ALA A 2 16.54 -38.39 -21.66
CA ALA A 2 15.46 -37.43 -21.92
C ALA A 2 16.13 -36.11 -22.32
N GLY A 3 16.05 -35.74 -23.60
CA GLY A 3 16.53 -34.46 -24.08
C GLY A 3 15.70 -33.36 -23.45
N GLY A 4 16.32 -32.51 -22.63
CA GLY A 4 15.68 -31.29 -22.16
C GLY A 4 15.48 -30.35 -23.34
N GLU A 5 14.22 -30.05 -23.66
CA GLU A 5 13.88 -29.07 -24.69
C GLU A 5 14.17 -27.67 -24.15
N PHE A 6 15.11 -26.96 -24.78
CA PHE A 6 15.44 -25.58 -24.43
C PHE A 6 14.60 -24.63 -25.30
N SER A 7 13.63 -23.96 -24.70
CA SER A 7 12.82 -22.95 -25.38
C SER A 7 13.31 -21.55 -25.03
N PHE A 8 13.57 -20.74 -26.06
CA PHE A 8 13.73 -19.30 -25.89
C PHE A 8 12.36 -18.71 -25.56
N VAL A 9 12.31 -17.79 -24.59
CA VAL A 9 11.07 -17.13 -24.21
C VAL A 9 11.24 -15.64 -24.34
N ALA A 10 10.24 -15.02 -24.98
CA ALA A 10 10.25 -13.58 -25.21
C ALA A 10 10.30 -12.82 -23.89
N THR A 11 11.01 -11.69 -23.90
CA THR A 11 11.12 -10.82 -22.74
C THR A 11 9.76 -10.22 -22.42
N PRO A 12 9.33 -10.26 -21.14
CA PRO A 12 8.09 -9.59 -20.75
C PRO A 12 8.24 -8.09 -20.95
N MET A 13 7.15 -7.43 -21.31
CA MET A 13 7.10 -5.98 -21.42
C MET A 13 5.90 -5.46 -20.64
N VAL A 14 6.07 -4.36 -19.90
CA VAL A 14 5.00 -3.73 -19.12
C VAL A 14 4.60 -2.43 -19.80
N HIS A 15 3.33 -2.32 -20.16
CA HIS A 15 2.75 -1.13 -20.78
C HIS A 15 2.08 -0.22 -19.75
N GLY A 16 1.51 -0.78 -18.68
CA GLY A 16 0.87 -0.02 -17.62
C GLY A 16 0.33 -0.89 -16.49
N ILE A 17 -0.10 -0.23 -15.41
CA ILE A 17 -0.66 -0.85 -14.21
C ILE A 17 -1.96 -0.16 -13.83
N GLU A 18 -2.90 -0.91 -13.26
CA GLU A 18 -4.18 -0.40 -12.76
C GLU A 18 -4.64 -1.21 -11.54
N PRO A 19 -4.97 -0.58 -10.39
CA PRO A 19 -4.84 0.84 -10.10
C PRO A 19 -3.38 1.31 -10.00
N THR A 20 -3.18 2.63 -10.06
CA THR A 20 -1.86 3.27 -9.84
C THR A 20 -1.59 3.61 -8.37
N ASP A 21 -2.49 3.23 -7.46
CA ASP A 21 -2.39 3.50 -6.04
C ASP A 21 -2.92 2.32 -5.21
N GLY A 22 -2.46 2.24 -3.96
CA GLY A 22 -2.89 1.23 -3.00
C GLY A 22 -2.49 1.59 -1.57
N LEU A 23 -2.91 0.77 -0.61
CA LEU A 23 -2.64 1.00 0.81
C LEU A 23 -1.27 0.49 1.22
N GLU A 24 -0.59 1.18 2.14
CA GLU A 24 0.73 0.80 2.71
C GLU A 24 0.74 -0.60 3.35
N HIS A 25 -0.41 -1.10 3.78
CA HIS A 25 -0.57 -2.45 4.34
C HIS A 25 -0.50 -3.56 3.26
N GLY A 26 -0.51 -3.19 1.97
CA GLY A 26 -0.59 -4.13 0.86
C GLY A 26 -1.99 -4.72 0.66
N GLY A 27 -2.07 -5.74 -0.18
CA GLY A 27 -3.32 -6.43 -0.54
C GLY A 27 -4.11 -5.79 -1.67
N THR A 28 -3.63 -4.67 -2.22
CA THR A 28 -4.25 -4.06 -3.40
C THR A 28 -4.03 -4.95 -4.62
N GLN A 29 -5.11 -5.36 -5.27
CA GLN A 29 -5.02 -6.16 -6.49
C GLN A 29 -4.65 -5.27 -7.67
N VAL A 30 -3.39 -5.33 -8.08
CA VAL A 30 -2.85 -4.59 -9.22
C VAL A 30 -2.92 -5.45 -10.48
N THR A 31 -3.55 -4.91 -11.52
CA THR A 31 -3.58 -5.47 -12.87
C THR A 31 -2.44 -4.87 -13.68
N VAL A 32 -1.53 -5.70 -14.17
CA VAL A 32 -0.42 -5.28 -15.02
C VAL A 32 -0.75 -5.64 -16.47
N ARG A 33 -0.75 -4.63 -17.34
CA ARG A 33 -0.94 -4.76 -18.78
C ARG A 33 0.42 -4.77 -19.47
N GLY A 34 0.59 -5.66 -20.43
CA GLY A 34 1.88 -5.87 -21.05
C GLY A 34 1.85 -6.82 -22.23
N SER A 35 2.98 -7.47 -22.47
CA SER A 35 3.15 -8.46 -23.53
C SER A 35 4.12 -9.55 -23.09
N ASN A 36 3.99 -10.74 -23.68
CA ASN A 36 4.82 -11.92 -23.41
C ASN A 36 4.73 -12.42 -21.95
N PHE A 37 3.56 -12.28 -21.32
CA PHE A 37 3.30 -12.85 -20.01
C PHE A 37 2.98 -14.35 -20.09
N ARG A 38 3.40 -15.08 -19.05
CA ARG A 38 3.28 -16.54 -18.91
C ARG A 38 3.04 -16.93 -17.46
N GLY A 39 2.69 -18.19 -17.22
CA GLY A 39 2.50 -18.71 -15.88
C GLY A 39 3.82 -18.75 -15.09
N GLY A 40 3.75 -18.63 -13.76
CA GLY A 40 4.91 -18.70 -12.88
C GLY A 40 5.77 -17.43 -12.84
N MET A 41 5.20 -16.28 -13.21
CA MET A 41 5.85 -14.98 -13.09
C MET A 41 5.63 -14.35 -11.71
N TRP A 42 6.41 -13.31 -11.42
CA TRP A 42 6.34 -12.54 -10.19
C TRP A 42 6.22 -11.06 -10.54
N CYS A 43 5.39 -10.30 -9.84
CA CYS A 43 5.47 -8.85 -9.86
C CYS A 43 6.55 -8.37 -8.89
N THR A 44 7.21 -7.27 -9.22
CA THR A 44 8.22 -6.61 -8.38
C THR A 44 7.72 -5.23 -7.99
N PHE A 45 7.65 -4.95 -6.69
CA PHE A 45 7.27 -3.64 -6.13
C PHE A 45 8.50 -3.08 -5.39
N ASP A 46 9.26 -2.21 -6.03
CA ASP A 46 10.56 -1.72 -5.49
C ASP A 46 11.52 -2.82 -5.01
N GLY A 47 11.54 -3.96 -5.72
CA GLY A 47 12.33 -5.14 -5.36
C GLY A 47 11.60 -6.18 -4.49
N ALA A 48 10.46 -5.84 -3.89
CA ALA A 48 9.61 -6.81 -3.19
C ALA A 48 8.87 -7.70 -4.20
N LEU A 49 8.91 -9.02 -4.01
CA LEU A 49 8.32 -10.00 -4.92
C LEU A 49 6.88 -10.36 -4.50
N ALA A 50 5.97 -10.34 -5.46
CA ALA A 50 4.59 -10.80 -5.30
C ALA A 50 4.25 -11.85 -6.39
N PRO A 51 3.55 -12.94 -6.06
CA PRO A 51 3.16 -13.94 -7.06
C PRO A 51 2.19 -13.33 -8.09
N ALA A 52 2.45 -13.57 -9.37
CA ALA A 52 1.57 -13.12 -10.44
C ALA A 52 0.60 -14.22 -10.88
N SER A 53 -0.66 -13.85 -11.03
CA SER A 53 -1.71 -14.67 -11.64
C SER A 53 -1.84 -14.30 -13.12
N LEU A 54 -1.65 -15.27 -14.01
CA LEU A 54 -1.80 -15.05 -15.45
C LEU A 54 -3.29 -15.08 -15.82
N LEU A 55 -3.79 -13.97 -16.37
CA LEU A 55 -5.13 -13.91 -16.96
C LEU A 55 -5.05 -14.11 -18.48
N SER A 56 -4.06 -13.50 -19.12
CA SER A 56 -3.78 -13.66 -20.55
C SER A 56 -2.31 -13.33 -20.85
N PRO A 57 -1.78 -13.65 -22.04
CA PRO A 57 -0.41 -13.30 -22.42
C PRO A 57 -0.08 -11.79 -22.37
N ASN A 58 -1.09 -10.93 -22.22
CA ASN A 58 -0.95 -9.48 -22.12
C ASN A 58 -1.48 -8.92 -20.79
N LEU A 59 -1.95 -9.78 -19.88
CA LEU A 59 -2.60 -9.37 -18.64
C LEU A 59 -2.24 -10.32 -17.48
N ILE A 60 -1.64 -9.78 -16.43
CA ILE A 60 -1.43 -10.48 -15.17
C ILE A 60 -2.02 -9.66 -14.01
N THR A 61 -2.32 -10.32 -12.91
CA THR A 61 -2.72 -9.66 -11.67
C THR A 61 -1.81 -10.07 -10.52
N CYS A 62 -1.50 -9.14 -9.64
CA CYS A 62 -0.63 -9.33 -8.49
C CYS A 62 -1.21 -8.59 -7.28
N ALA A 63 -1.08 -9.15 -6.08
CA ALA A 63 -1.39 -8.42 -4.85
C ALA A 63 -0.17 -7.62 -4.41
N SER A 64 -0.34 -6.33 -4.14
CA SER A 64 0.75 -5.50 -3.62
C SER A 64 1.20 -6.00 -2.24
N PRO A 65 2.50 -6.10 -1.95
CA PRO A 65 2.99 -6.35 -0.60
C PRO A 65 2.83 -5.10 0.28
N SER A 66 3.04 -5.24 1.58
CA SER A 66 3.14 -4.07 2.46
C SER A 66 4.43 -3.30 2.15
N HIS A 67 4.30 -1.98 2.04
CA HIS A 67 5.41 -1.09 1.71
C HIS A 67 5.15 0.29 2.34
N PRO A 68 6.20 1.00 2.81
CA PRO A 68 6.06 2.37 3.29
C PRO A 68 5.39 3.28 2.26
N PRO A 69 4.64 4.32 2.70
CA PRO A 69 4.03 5.29 1.81
C PRO A 69 5.05 5.95 0.87
N GLY A 70 4.67 6.12 -0.40
CA GLY A 70 5.54 6.69 -1.42
C GLY A 70 5.32 6.12 -2.81
N ARG A 71 5.99 6.74 -3.79
CA ARG A 71 5.95 6.32 -5.19
C ARG A 71 7.05 5.31 -5.46
N ILE A 72 6.66 4.19 -6.06
CA ILE A 72 7.57 3.11 -6.43
C ILE A 72 7.39 2.68 -7.88
N SER A 73 8.37 1.96 -8.40
CA SER A 73 8.26 1.30 -9.71
C SER A 73 7.70 -0.11 -9.55
N VAL A 74 6.74 -0.46 -10.39
CA VAL A 74 6.23 -1.83 -10.50
C VAL A 74 6.91 -2.51 -11.69
N GLY A 75 7.13 -3.80 -11.59
CA GLY A 75 7.73 -4.59 -12.65
C GLY A 75 7.27 -6.03 -12.60
N VAL A 76 7.82 -6.82 -13.51
CA VAL A 76 7.54 -8.24 -13.64
C VAL A 76 8.86 -8.97 -13.82
N LEU A 77 9.04 -10.03 -13.04
CA LEU A 77 10.18 -10.93 -13.05
C LEU A 77 9.75 -12.31 -13.58
N SER A 78 10.55 -12.85 -14.49
CA SER A 78 10.27 -14.09 -15.22
C SER A 78 11.55 -14.89 -15.41
N GLY A 79 11.77 -15.91 -14.58
CA GLY A 79 12.94 -16.80 -14.72
C GLY A 79 14.30 -16.07 -14.74
N GLY A 80 14.43 -15.00 -13.95
CA GLY A 80 15.64 -14.18 -13.86
C GLY A 80 15.67 -12.94 -14.77
N VAL A 81 14.69 -12.77 -15.66
CA VAL A 81 14.56 -11.56 -16.51
C VAL A 81 13.52 -10.62 -15.91
N SER A 82 13.90 -9.37 -15.64
CA SER A 82 13.02 -8.32 -15.11
C SER A 82 12.63 -7.30 -16.18
N ALA A 83 11.37 -6.89 -16.18
CA ALA A 83 10.85 -5.77 -16.96
C ALA A 83 10.07 -4.82 -16.04
N SER A 84 10.30 -3.51 -16.13
CA SER A 84 9.63 -2.51 -15.29
C SER A 84 8.59 -1.69 -16.06
N SER A 85 7.57 -1.20 -15.36
CA SER A 85 6.68 -0.13 -15.83
C SER A 85 7.45 1.20 -15.79
N GLY A 86 8.40 1.40 -16.71
CA GLY A 86 9.22 2.62 -16.76
C GLY A 86 8.43 3.94 -16.92
N ALA A 87 7.12 3.89 -17.13
CA ALA A 87 6.27 5.05 -17.39
C ALA A 87 5.18 5.33 -16.33
N THR A 88 4.83 4.37 -15.47
CA THR A 88 3.72 4.52 -14.50
C THR A 88 4.15 4.08 -13.11
N PRO A 89 4.38 5.03 -12.18
CA PRO A 89 4.66 4.70 -10.79
C PRO A 89 3.39 4.22 -10.09
N PHE A 90 3.57 3.34 -9.10
CA PHE A 90 2.53 2.96 -8.14
C PHE A 90 2.73 3.74 -6.84
N GLU A 91 1.67 4.34 -6.31
CA GLU A 91 1.71 5.15 -5.09
C GLU A 91 1.11 4.38 -3.91
N TYR A 92 1.95 4.07 -2.92
CA TYR A 92 1.46 3.61 -1.63
C TYR A 92 0.95 4.81 -0.83
N THR A 93 -0.34 4.78 -0.55
CA THR A 93 -1.03 5.74 0.30
C THR A 93 -1.08 5.21 1.73
N PRO A 94 -0.89 6.08 2.74
CA PRO A 94 -1.01 5.67 4.12
C PRO A 94 -2.45 5.27 4.41
N ALA A 95 -2.64 4.18 5.16
CA ALA A 95 -3.99 3.73 5.53
C ALA A 95 -4.63 4.66 6.56
N PHE A 96 -3.81 5.39 7.32
CA PHE A 96 -4.23 6.42 8.24
C PHE A 96 -3.30 7.62 8.16
N ALA A 97 -3.84 8.84 8.23
CA ALA A 97 -3.02 10.02 8.51
C ALA A 97 -3.80 11.07 9.27
N ILE A 98 -3.07 11.83 10.08
CA ILE A 98 -3.59 12.99 10.82
C ILE A 98 -3.35 14.24 9.98
N THR A 99 -4.40 15.01 9.71
CA THR A 99 -4.33 16.27 8.97
C THR A 99 -4.32 17.48 9.89
N SER A 100 -5.03 17.44 11.01
CA SER A 100 -5.02 18.54 11.98
C SER A 100 -5.46 18.11 13.38
N LEU A 101 -5.14 18.95 14.36
CA LEU A 101 -5.52 18.82 15.77
C LEU A 101 -6.25 20.09 16.18
N LEU A 102 -7.49 19.97 16.64
CA LEU A 102 -8.28 21.11 17.11
C LEU A 102 -8.90 20.85 18.50
N PRO A 103 -8.67 21.72 19.49
CA PRO A 103 -7.69 22.81 19.47
C PRO A 103 -6.25 22.27 19.56
N SER A 104 -5.30 23.01 18.98
CA SER A 104 -3.87 22.67 19.04
C SER A 104 -3.21 22.98 20.39
N LEU A 105 -3.94 23.63 21.30
CA LEU A 105 -3.50 24.03 22.62
C LEU A 105 -4.58 23.70 23.65
N GLY A 106 -4.14 23.19 24.80
CA GLY A 106 -5.00 22.87 25.93
C GLY A 106 -4.19 22.79 27.21
N VAL A 107 -4.86 22.90 28.36
CA VAL A 107 -4.22 22.80 29.68
C VAL A 107 -4.41 21.37 30.19
N ALA A 108 -3.33 20.73 30.67
CA ALA A 108 -3.41 19.41 31.29
C ALA A 108 -4.42 19.41 32.45
N GLY A 109 -5.26 18.37 32.54
CA GLY A 109 -6.34 18.28 33.52
C GLY A 109 -7.57 19.16 33.28
N SER A 110 -7.64 19.87 32.15
CA SER A 110 -8.89 20.52 31.73
C SER A 110 -9.87 19.50 31.11
N ALA A 111 -11.18 19.76 31.19
CA ALA A 111 -12.22 18.95 30.55
C ALA A 111 -12.25 19.07 29.01
N LEU A 112 -11.16 19.56 28.40
CA LEU A 112 -11.07 19.87 26.99
C LEU A 112 -10.69 18.61 26.20
N SER A 113 -11.42 18.34 25.12
CA SER A 113 -11.13 17.26 24.19
C SER A 113 -10.45 17.80 22.94
N VAL A 114 -9.36 17.15 22.52
CA VAL A 114 -8.69 17.41 21.24
C VAL A 114 -9.34 16.55 20.17
N GLU A 115 -9.90 17.19 19.14
CA GLU A 115 -10.35 16.55 17.91
C GLU A 115 -9.16 16.38 16.95
N VAL A 116 -8.79 15.13 16.71
CA VAL A 116 -7.82 14.69 15.73
C VAL A 116 -8.55 14.46 14.41
N ARG A 117 -8.30 15.31 13.41
CA ARG A 117 -8.82 15.15 12.06
C ARG A 117 -7.83 14.44 11.18
N GLY A 118 -8.34 13.70 10.21
CA GLY A 118 -7.53 12.82 9.38
C GLY A 118 -8.37 11.96 8.45
N TYR A 119 -7.80 10.84 8.03
CA TYR A 119 -8.49 9.80 7.27
C TYR A 119 -8.00 8.44 7.74
N GLY A 120 -8.78 7.39 7.47
CA GLY A 120 -8.43 6.02 7.84
C GLY A 120 -8.90 5.58 9.22
N PHE A 121 -9.71 6.37 9.92
CA PHE A 121 -10.13 6.04 11.30
C PHE A 121 -11.28 5.04 11.37
N ALA A 122 -11.94 4.71 10.25
CA ALA A 122 -13.08 3.80 10.21
C ALA A 122 -12.77 2.37 10.70
N GLY A 123 -11.49 1.95 10.68
CA GLY A 123 -11.03 0.64 11.15
C GLY A 123 -10.32 0.65 12.49
N ALA A 124 -10.17 1.81 13.14
CA ALA A 124 -9.47 1.92 14.42
C ALA A 124 -10.37 1.45 15.57
N SER A 125 -10.15 0.24 16.07
CA SER A 125 -10.92 -0.31 17.20
C SER A 125 -10.48 0.24 18.57
N SER A 126 -9.24 0.74 18.68
CA SER A 126 -8.68 1.28 19.92
C SER A 126 -7.67 2.40 19.67
N PRO A 127 -8.08 3.58 19.17
CA PRO A 127 -7.16 4.70 19.06
C PRO A 127 -6.76 5.20 20.45
N ALA A 128 -5.47 5.41 20.67
CA ALA A 128 -4.94 6.04 21.87
C ALA A 128 -4.21 7.33 21.47
N CYS A 129 -4.46 8.41 22.19
CA CYS A 129 -3.75 9.67 22.01
C CYS A 129 -2.65 9.80 23.06
N LYS A 130 -1.43 10.06 22.61
CA LYS A 130 -0.29 10.27 23.51
C LYS A 130 0.09 11.75 23.54
N PHE A 131 -0.02 12.36 24.71
CA PHE A 131 0.35 13.76 24.97
C PHE A 131 1.61 13.78 25.85
N GLY A 132 2.79 13.95 25.24
CA GLY A 132 4.05 13.78 25.95
C GLY A 132 4.22 12.32 26.40
N ASP A 133 4.32 12.07 27.70
CA ASP A 133 4.41 10.72 28.27
C ASP A 133 3.07 10.12 28.70
N VAL A 134 1.99 10.90 28.68
CA VAL A 134 0.68 10.44 29.15
C VAL A 134 -0.17 9.95 27.99
N ALA A 135 -0.69 8.74 28.11
CA ALA A 135 -1.64 8.17 27.17
C ALA A 135 -3.08 8.44 27.64
N ALA A 136 -3.92 8.89 26.72
CA ALA A 136 -5.35 9.05 26.89
C ALA A 136 -6.10 8.19 25.89
N GLU A 137 -7.26 7.70 26.28
CA GLU A 137 -8.13 6.95 25.37
C GLU A 137 -8.69 7.90 24.30
N GLY A 138 -8.58 7.47 23.05
CA GLY A 138 -9.21 8.11 21.91
C GLY A 138 -10.54 7.46 21.60
N ARG A 139 -11.50 8.27 21.17
CA ARG A 139 -12.80 7.84 20.69
C ARG A 139 -12.95 8.21 19.23
N VAL A 140 -13.16 7.22 18.36
CA VAL A 140 -13.52 7.49 16.96
C VAL A 140 -14.88 8.18 16.92
N VAL A 141 -14.92 9.40 16.38
CA VAL A 141 -16.15 10.18 16.17
C VAL A 141 -16.68 9.95 14.76
N SER A 142 -15.79 9.86 13.77
CA SER A 142 -16.11 9.55 12.38
C SER A 142 -14.94 8.85 11.68
N SER A 143 -15.12 8.44 10.42
CA SER A 143 -14.02 7.90 9.59
C SER A 143 -12.86 8.89 9.37
N SER A 144 -13.07 10.17 9.69
CA SER A 144 -12.11 11.26 9.54
C SER A 144 -11.87 12.09 10.82
N ALA A 145 -12.43 11.68 11.96
CA ALA A 145 -12.24 12.36 13.24
C ALA A 145 -12.15 11.40 14.44
N VAL A 146 -11.19 11.64 15.33
CA VAL A 146 -11.03 10.98 16.62
C VAL A 146 -10.99 12.05 17.71
N ALA A 147 -11.80 11.92 18.75
CA ALA A 147 -11.77 12.81 19.92
C ALA A 147 -10.95 12.17 21.04
N CYS A 148 -10.01 12.91 21.59
CA CYS A 148 -9.16 12.47 22.70
C CYS A 148 -9.28 13.42 23.88
N ALA A 149 -9.56 12.88 25.06
CA ALA A 149 -9.57 13.68 26.28
C ALA A 149 -8.14 14.04 26.68
N LEU A 150 -7.92 15.27 27.16
CA LEU A 150 -6.64 15.61 27.78
C LEU A 150 -6.50 14.82 29.09
N PRO A 151 -5.38 14.10 29.27
CA PRO A 151 -5.13 13.43 30.53
C PRO A 151 -4.91 14.46 31.66
N ALA A 152 -5.24 14.04 32.88
CA ALA A 152 -5.07 14.83 34.09
C ALA A 152 -3.60 14.94 34.53
#